data_AF-A0A7V9UID2-F1
#
_entry.id   AF-A0A7V9UID2-F1
#
_cell.length_a   1.000
_cell.length_b   1.000
_cell.length_c   1.000
_cell.angle_alpha   90.00
_cell.angle_beta   90.00
_cell.angle_gamma   90.00
#
_symmetry.space_group_name_H-M   'P 1'
#
loop_
_entity.id
_entity.type
_entity.pdbx_description
1 polymer ?
#
loop_
_entity_poly.entity_id
_entity_poly.type
_entity_poly.pdbx_seq_one_letter_code
_entity_poly.pdbx_strand_id
1 'polypeptide(L)'
;MDTSVILKPGKEKPLLHRHHWIFSGAVDRFPSFTDGDLLPVCSHDGRHLGSGYFNRKSGIVGRMLSFDSTLPLEALENSLAKALEYRKDLFVNSETNVYRLINGEGDGLPGLIIDRYNDLLVLQVSTLGIDKLKPFIVKWLLKHLQPKSIYERSHLPSRKEEGLKEFSGFLYGKEIPIVEVQENGIRYTIDLIKGQKTGFFCDHREMRKMIGQMSKGKRVLNCFAYSGGFTLAAMAGGAKHVDTVEISASALEQAKENVQLNGYPLIPESFFQSDVFEFLRDKPLDYDIVILDPPAFAKRQKDIIAACRGYKEINRVAMQKMPPGSWLLTCSCSYHVDEALFQKVLFQSAVEAGRKVRIVQKHILAADHPINLCHPESDYLKSFLLYLE
;
A
#
# COMPACT_ATOMS: atom_id res chain seq x y z
N MET A 1 4.96 31.65 29.25
CA MET A 1 4.64 31.73 27.81
C MET A 1 3.96 30.45 27.43
N ASP A 2 2.86 30.51 26.72
CA ASP A 2 2.09 29.33 26.33
C ASP A 2 2.91 28.51 25.32
N THR A 3 3.26 27.27 25.69
CA THR A 3 4.14 26.38 24.91
C THR A 3 3.36 25.30 24.15
N SER A 4 2.03 25.31 24.27
CA SER A 4 1.16 24.25 23.76
C SER A 4 0.27 24.74 22.62
N VAL A 5 -0.11 23.83 21.73
CA VAL A 5 -1.18 24.05 20.76
C VAL A 5 -2.52 23.90 21.45
N ILE A 6 -3.36 24.92 21.36
CA ILE A 6 -4.69 24.92 21.99
C ILE A 6 -5.75 24.66 20.93
N LEU A 7 -6.60 23.66 21.16
CA LEU A 7 -7.72 23.32 20.28
C LEU A 7 -8.98 24.12 20.62
N LYS A 8 -9.81 24.36 19.60
CA LYS A 8 -11.15 24.97 19.77
C LYS A 8 -12.06 24.08 20.62
N PRO A 9 -13.05 24.64 21.32
CA PRO A 9 -14.01 23.87 22.11
C PRO A 9 -14.68 22.74 21.29
N GLY A 10 -14.66 21.52 21.83
CA GLY A 10 -15.25 20.33 21.22
C GLY A 10 -14.45 19.70 20.09
N LYS A 11 -13.30 20.28 19.70
CA LYS A 11 -12.40 19.74 18.66
C LYS A 11 -11.36 18.77 19.21
N GLU A 12 -11.34 18.54 20.51
CA GLU A 12 -10.53 17.52 21.18
C GLU A 12 -11.08 16.08 21.00
N LYS A 13 -12.36 15.92 20.62
CA LYS A 13 -13.03 14.61 20.52
C LYS A 13 -12.25 13.57 19.67
N PRO A 14 -11.74 13.90 18.46
CA PRO A 14 -10.96 12.94 17.68
C PRO A 14 -9.70 12.46 18.43
N LEU A 15 -9.01 13.35 19.16
CA LEU A 15 -7.80 13.01 19.92
C LEU A 15 -8.13 12.14 21.14
N LEU A 16 -9.25 12.40 21.82
CA LEU A 16 -9.75 11.52 22.89
C LEU A 16 -10.05 10.10 22.36
N HIS A 17 -10.43 9.99 21.09
CA HIS A 17 -10.62 8.72 20.39
C HIS A 17 -9.36 8.27 19.63
N ARG A 18 -8.19 8.82 19.96
CA ARG A 18 -6.87 8.43 19.44
C ARG A 18 -6.70 8.60 17.92
N HIS A 19 -7.42 9.54 17.32
CA HIS A 19 -7.21 9.93 15.93
C HIS A 19 -5.92 10.75 15.80
N HIS A 20 -5.06 10.38 14.85
CA HIS A 20 -3.71 10.97 14.75
C HIS A 20 -3.68 12.37 14.14
N TRP A 21 -4.69 12.75 13.35
CA TRP A 21 -4.68 14.03 12.65
C TRP A 21 -5.38 15.16 13.40
N ILE A 22 -4.75 16.32 13.36
CA ILE A 22 -5.34 17.62 13.72
C ILE A 22 -5.45 18.44 12.43
N PHE A 23 -6.67 18.77 12.04
CA PHE A 23 -6.92 19.66 10.89
C PHE A 23 -6.74 21.13 11.29
N SER A 24 -6.28 21.98 10.36
CA SER A 24 -6.03 23.41 10.61
C SER A 24 -7.24 24.13 11.24
N GLY A 25 -8.46 23.80 10.80
CA GLY A 25 -9.70 24.36 11.33
C GLY A 25 -10.00 24.03 12.80
N ALA A 26 -9.33 23.02 13.38
CA ALA A 26 -9.51 22.59 14.77
C ALA A 26 -8.68 23.39 15.78
N VAL A 27 -7.62 24.08 15.34
CA VAL A 27 -6.72 24.83 16.22
C VAL A 27 -7.27 26.22 16.50
N ASP A 28 -7.24 26.62 17.77
CA ASP A 28 -7.60 27.96 18.23
C ASP A 28 -6.36 28.86 18.28
N ARG A 29 -5.30 28.39 18.96
CA ARG A 29 -4.05 29.13 19.14
C ARG A 29 -2.84 28.21 18.99
N PHE A 30 -1.82 28.73 18.31
CA PHE A 30 -0.48 28.14 18.29
C PHE A 30 0.46 28.89 19.24
N PRO A 31 1.45 28.21 19.85
CA PRO A 31 2.59 28.89 20.45
C PRO A 31 3.51 29.43 19.35
N SER A 32 4.64 30.05 19.72
CA SER A 32 5.71 30.30 18.75
C SER A 32 6.47 28.99 18.49
N PHE A 33 6.57 28.58 17.23
CA PHE A 33 7.27 27.34 16.83
C PHE A 33 7.74 27.39 15.37
N THR A 34 8.63 26.46 15.01
CA THR A 34 9.06 26.23 13.62
C THR A 34 8.30 25.04 13.04
N ASP A 35 7.87 25.13 11.78
CA ASP A 35 7.17 24.00 11.13
C ASP A 35 8.03 22.73 11.19
N GLY A 36 7.41 21.62 11.59
CA GLY A 36 8.03 20.33 11.90
C GLY A 36 8.35 20.10 13.38
N ASP A 37 8.21 21.11 14.24
CA ASP A 37 8.51 20.96 15.68
C ASP A 37 7.46 20.12 16.41
N LEU A 38 7.92 19.42 17.45
CA LEU A 38 7.10 18.66 18.39
C LEU A 38 6.53 19.59 19.46
N LEU A 39 5.22 19.57 19.65
CA LEU A 39 4.51 20.43 20.59
C LEU A 39 3.51 19.62 21.44
N PRO A 40 3.31 20.00 22.71
CA PRO A 40 2.17 19.56 23.49
C PRO A 40 0.86 20.07 22.88
N VAL A 41 -0.21 19.31 23.04
CA VAL A 41 -1.56 19.66 22.59
C VAL A 41 -2.49 19.68 23.79
N CYS A 42 -3.28 20.75 23.93
CA CYS A 42 -4.26 20.91 25.00
C CYS A 42 -5.64 21.28 24.45
N SER A 43 -6.71 20.92 25.17
CA SER A 43 -8.05 21.43 24.89
C SER A 43 -8.20 22.89 25.33
N HIS A 44 -9.31 23.50 24.94
CA HIS A 44 -9.64 24.90 25.25
C HIS A 44 -9.65 25.24 26.77
N ASP A 45 -9.90 24.25 27.63
CA ASP A 45 -9.92 24.34 29.09
C ASP A 45 -8.56 24.04 29.75
N GLY A 46 -7.51 23.82 28.94
CA GLY A 46 -6.14 23.59 29.41
C GLY A 46 -5.79 22.13 29.73
N ARG A 47 -6.71 21.17 29.55
CA ARG A 47 -6.37 19.75 29.74
C ARG A 47 -5.40 19.27 28.66
N HIS A 48 -4.33 18.60 29.07
CA HIS A 48 -3.35 17.98 28.17
C HIS A 48 -3.94 16.77 27.45
N LEU A 49 -3.75 16.72 26.12
CA LEU A 49 -4.28 15.68 25.24
C LEU A 49 -3.18 14.78 24.65
N GLY A 50 -1.91 15.14 24.84
CA GLY A 50 -0.75 14.45 24.29
C GLY A 50 0.17 15.38 23.49
N SER A 51 0.97 14.81 22.59
CA SER A 51 1.96 15.57 21.82
C SER A 51 2.00 15.13 20.35
N GLY A 52 2.38 16.06 19.47
CA GLY A 52 2.48 15.81 18.04
C GLY A 52 3.39 16.81 17.34
N TYR A 53 3.72 16.56 16.08
CA TYR A 53 4.46 17.54 15.27
C TYR A 53 3.51 18.37 14.41
N PHE A 54 3.89 19.63 14.15
CA PHE A 54 3.00 20.60 13.50
C PHE A 54 3.63 21.26 12.27
N ASN A 55 2.85 21.45 11.21
CA ASN A 55 3.25 22.14 9.99
C ASN A 55 2.10 22.99 9.44
N ARG A 56 2.25 24.32 9.49
CA ARG A 56 1.23 25.29 9.06
C ARG A 56 0.92 25.27 7.57
N LYS A 57 1.78 24.64 6.75
CA LYS A 57 1.60 24.53 5.29
C LYS A 57 0.59 23.45 4.90
N SER A 58 0.36 22.47 5.77
CA SER A 58 -0.49 21.31 5.51
C SER A 58 -1.93 21.52 6.01
N GLY A 59 -2.91 20.98 5.29
CA GLY A 59 -4.31 20.97 5.76
C GLY A 59 -4.49 20.12 7.03
N ILE A 60 -3.69 19.05 7.14
CA ILE A 60 -3.47 18.30 8.38
C ILE A 60 -2.32 18.99 9.11
N VAL A 61 -2.66 20.02 9.89
CA VAL A 61 -1.67 20.92 10.50
C VAL A 61 -0.87 20.25 11.62
N GLY A 62 -1.41 19.20 12.24
CA GLY A 62 -0.76 18.48 13.33
C GLY A 62 -0.94 16.98 13.22
N ARG A 63 0.08 16.22 13.63
CA ARG A 63 0.05 14.76 13.67
C ARG A 63 0.55 14.26 15.03
N MET A 64 -0.34 13.61 15.77
CA MET A 64 -0.10 13.13 17.12
C MET A 64 0.90 11.96 17.11
N LEU A 65 1.79 11.94 18.11
CA LEU A 65 2.67 10.80 18.44
C LEU A 65 2.32 10.17 19.78
N SER A 66 1.74 10.94 20.72
CA SER A 66 1.24 10.45 22.00
C SER A 66 -0.15 11.00 22.30
N PHE A 67 -0.95 10.25 23.08
CA PHE A 67 -2.28 10.66 23.55
C PHE A 67 -2.34 10.76 25.09
N ASP A 68 -1.16 10.84 25.72
CA ASP A 68 -0.94 10.90 27.16
C ASP A 68 0.33 11.74 27.42
N SER A 69 0.81 11.75 28.66
CA SER A 69 1.99 12.51 29.08
C SER A 69 3.33 11.91 28.63
N THR A 70 3.34 10.83 27.85
CA THR A 70 4.59 10.23 27.32
C THR A 70 5.30 11.26 26.45
N LEU A 71 6.62 11.39 26.63
CA LEU A 71 7.43 12.31 25.84
C LEU A 71 7.40 11.90 24.35
N PRO A 72 7.35 12.85 23.40
CA PRO A 72 7.13 12.51 22.00
C PRO A 72 8.18 11.57 21.39
N LEU A 73 9.46 11.70 21.77
CA LEU A 73 10.52 10.81 21.30
C LEU A 73 10.39 9.39 21.89
N GLU A 74 9.97 9.28 23.15
CA GLU A 74 9.70 7.98 23.78
C GLU A 74 8.48 7.31 23.14
N ALA A 75 7.42 8.08 22.84
CA ALA A 75 6.24 7.57 22.14
C ALA A 75 6.58 7.08 20.72
N LEU A 76 7.48 7.78 20.02
CA LEU A 76 8.01 7.37 18.71
C LEU A 76 8.79 6.04 18.83
N GLU A 77 9.70 5.91 19.80
CA GLU A 77 10.44 4.66 20.05
C GLU A 77 9.52 3.50 20.40
N ASN A 78 8.53 3.74 21.27
CA ASN A 78 7.54 2.75 21.66
C ASN A 78 6.73 2.25 20.46
N SER A 79 6.34 3.16 19.55
CA SER A 79 5.58 2.79 18.35
C SER A 79 6.45 2.01 17.35
N LEU A 80 7.71 2.41 17.15
CA LEU A 80 8.69 1.64 16.35
C LEU A 80 8.91 0.23 16.91
N ALA A 81 9.07 0.10 18.23
CA ALA A 81 9.26 -1.18 18.88
C ALA A 81 8.04 -2.11 18.72
N LYS A 82 6.84 -1.59 18.95
CA LYS A 82 5.58 -2.34 18.78
C LYS A 82 5.36 -2.79 17.34
N ALA A 83 5.61 -1.92 16.38
CA ALA A 83 5.47 -2.26 14.96
C ALA A 83 6.46 -3.37 14.55
N LEU A 84 7.69 -3.33 15.07
CA LEU A 84 8.68 -4.39 14.88
C LEU A 84 8.26 -5.71 15.53
N GLU A 85 7.79 -5.68 16.77
CA GLU A 85 7.29 -6.86 17.47
C GLU A 85 6.13 -7.53 16.72
N TYR A 86 5.17 -6.73 16.24
CA TYR A 86 4.06 -7.22 15.44
C TYR A 86 4.52 -7.95 14.17
N ARG A 87 5.51 -7.42 13.42
CA ARG A 87 6.02 -8.12 12.22
C ARG A 87 6.84 -9.36 12.57
N LYS A 88 7.53 -9.37 13.71
CA LYS A 88 8.23 -10.57 14.19
C LYS A 88 7.25 -11.71 14.44
N ASP A 89 6.09 -11.42 15.02
CA ASP A 89 5.01 -12.40 15.22
C ASP A 89 4.42 -12.89 13.89
N LEU A 90 4.09 -11.96 12.97
CA LEU A 90 3.51 -12.30 11.66
C LEU A 90 4.38 -13.21 10.80
N PHE A 91 5.70 -13.01 10.82
CA PHE A 91 6.65 -13.71 9.94
C PHE A 91 7.53 -14.71 10.68
N VAL A 92 7.16 -15.10 11.89
CA VAL A 92 7.88 -16.14 12.64
C VAL A 92 7.85 -17.45 11.84
N ASN A 93 9.02 -18.06 11.62
CA ASN A 93 9.17 -19.29 10.83
C ASN A 93 8.60 -19.24 9.40
N SER A 94 8.49 -18.05 8.80
CA SER A 94 7.96 -17.89 7.45
C SER A 94 9.09 -17.83 6.42
N GLU A 95 8.82 -18.31 5.20
CA GLU A 95 9.69 -18.14 4.03
C GLU A 95 9.53 -16.75 3.38
N THR A 96 9.15 -15.74 4.16
CA THR A 96 8.87 -14.38 3.68
C THR A 96 9.84 -13.40 4.33
N ASN A 97 10.71 -12.80 3.53
CA ASN A 97 11.64 -11.76 3.95
C ASN A 97 11.36 -10.40 3.29
N VAL A 98 10.23 -10.26 2.58
CA VAL A 98 9.71 -9.00 2.04
C VAL A 98 8.37 -8.63 2.66
N TYR A 99 8.31 -7.49 3.35
CA TYR A 99 7.11 -6.99 4.00
C TYR A 99 7.21 -5.52 4.40
N ARG A 100 6.07 -4.91 4.66
CA ARG A 100 5.89 -3.59 5.29
C ARG A 100 6.25 -3.69 6.77
N LEU A 101 7.36 -3.06 7.14
CA LEU A 101 7.80 -2.99 8.53
C LEU A 101 7.01 -1.92 9.31
N ILE A 102 6.79 -0.75 8.70
CA ILE A 102 6.03 0.37 9.29
C ILE A 102 5.04 0.91 8.26
N ASN A 103 3.77 1.08 8.66
CA ASN A 103 2.63 1.48 7.83
C ASN A 103 1.94 2.76 8.34
N GLY A 104 2.70 3.84 8.55
CA GLY A 104 2.14 5.14 8.87
C GLY A 104 1.30 5.16 10.15
N GLU A 105 0.12 5.79 10.06
CA GLU A 105 -0.90 5.84 11.11
C GLU A 105 -1.37 4.46 11.58
N GLY A 106 -1.28 3.44 10.71
CA GLY A 106 -1.53 2.03 11.03
C GLY A 106 -0.68 1.53 12.21
N ASP A 107 0.53 2.07 12.33
CA ASP A 107 1.51 1.75 13.38
C ASP A 107 1.72 2.89 14.39
N GLY A 108 0.86 3.91 14.37
CA GLY A 108 1.01 5.08 15.23
C GLY A 108 2.21 5.96 14.86
N LEU A 109 2.69 5.88 13.62
CA LEU A 109 3.83 6.63 13.10
C LEU A 109 3.42 7.47 11.88
N PRO A 110 2.57 8.51 12.07
CA PRO A 110 2.00 9.27 10.97
C PRO A 110 3.08 9.76 10.01
N GLY A 111 2.90 9.46 8.72
CA GLY A 111 3.78 9.91 7.66
C GLY A 111 5.10 9.15 7.47
N LEU A 112 5.34 8.08 8.24
CA LEU A 112 6.48 7.18 8.06
C LEU A 112 6.03 5.84 7.47
N ILE A 113 6.65 5.44 6.38
CA ILE A 113 6.48 4.11 5.79
C ILE A 113 7.87 3.46 5.69
N ILE A 114 7.98 2.19 6.06
CA ILE A 114 9.22 1.41 5.91
C ILE A 114 8.89 0.04 5.34
N ASP A 115 9.48 -0.33 4.21
CA ASP A 115 9.55 -1.71 3.73
C ASP A 115 10.85 -2.36 4.19
N ARG A 116 10.77 -3.65 4.47
CA ARG A 116 11.92 -4.54 4.58
C ARG A 116 11.98 -5.41 3.33
N TYR A 117 13.12 -5.35 2.65
CA TYR A 117 13.49 -6.24 1.55
C TYR A 117 14.74 -7.01 1.95
N ASN A 118 14.53 -8.18 2.54
CA ASN A 118 15.60 -9.00 3.09
C ASN A 118 16.43 -8.21 4.13
N ASP A 119 17.70 -7.91 3.83
CA ASP A 119 18.61 -7.14 4.69
C ASP A 119 18.60 -5.63 4.42
N LEU A 120 17.73 -5.15 3.53
CA LEU A 120 17.62 -3.74 3.12
C LEU A 120 16.30 -3.12 3.61
N LEU A 121 16.36 -1.87 4.06
CA LEU A 121 15.16 -1.10 4.41
C LEU A 121 14.92 0.02 3.40
N VAL A 122 13.67 0.18 2.96
CA VAL A 122 13.24 1.29 2.11
C VAL A 122 12.26 2.18 2.87
N LEU A 123 12.66 3.43 3.10
CA LEU A 123 11.84 4.43 3.78
C LEU A 123 11.07 5.27 2.77
N GLN A 124 9.84 5.61 3.11
CA GLN A 124 9.16 6.79 2.56
C GLN A 124 8.78 7.71 3.70
N VAL A 125 9.17 8.97 3.55
CA VAL A 125 8.83 10.04 4.48
C VAL A 125 7.89 10.99 3.75
N SER A 126 6.72 11.21 4.33
CA SER A 126 5.68 12.03 3.68
C SER A 126 5.42 13.36 4.37
N THR A 127 5.93 13.56 5.60
CA THR A 127 5.63 14.71 6.45
C THR A 127 6.90 15.39 6.98
N LEU A 128 6.82 16.70 7.24
CA LEU A 128 7.97 17.50 7.69
C LEU A 128 8.49 17.07 9.07
N GLY A 129 7.60 16.72 10.00
CA GLY A 129 8.01 16.27 11.33
C GLY A 129 8.81 14.97 11.28
N ILE A 130 8.38 13.99 10.49
CA ILE A 130 9.14 12.75 10.31
C ILE A 130 10.46 13.01 9.57
N ASP A 131 10.49 13.94 8.60
CA ASP A 131 11.74 14.29 7.91
C ASP A 131 12.78 14.88 8.87
N LYS A 132 12.37 15.72 9.83
CA LYS A 132 13.24 16.19 10.93
C LYS A 132 13.66 15.08 11.90
N LEU A 133 12.78 14.13 12.18
CA LEU A 133 13.04 12.98 13.07
C LEU A 133 13.81 11.85 12.38
N LYS A 134 14.02 11.91 11.06
CA LYS A 134 14.67 10.88 10.25
C LYS A 134 16.04 10.45 10.78
N PRO A 135 16.97 11.35 11.22
CA PRO A 135 18.25 10.91 11.78
C PRO A 135 18.10 10.03 13.03
N PHE A 136 17.11 10.33 13.88
CA PHE A 136 16.79 9.53 15.06
C PHE A 136 16.24 8.15 14.67
N ILE A 137 15.28 8.13 13.75
CA ILE A 137 14.68 6.88 13.23
C ILE A 137 15.75 5.99 12.61
N VAL A 138 16.63 6.54 11.76
CA VAL A 138 17.74 5.80 11.14
C VAL A 138 18.65 5.20 12.22
N LYS A 139 19.05 5.97 13.23
CA LYS A 139 19.88 5.48 14.33
C LYS A 139 19.18 4.34 15.10
N TRP A 140 17.88 4.44 15.34
CA TRP A 140 17.09 3.40 15.99
C TRP A 140 17.07 2.12 15.15
N LEU A 141 16.80 2.23 13.84
CA LEU A 141 16.79 1.07 12.92
C LEU A 141 18.15 0.36 12.88
N LEU A 142 19.25 1.11 12.86
CA LEU A 142 20.61 0.53 12.90
C LEU A 142 20.86 -0.25 14.19
N LYS A 143 20.42 0.28 15.34
CA LYS A 143 20.58 -0.37 16.64
C LYS A 143 19.78 -1.68 16.73
N HIS A 144 18.56 -1.70 16.21
CA HIS A 144 17.60 -2.79 16.45
C HIS A 144 17.50 -3.84 15.33
N LEU A 145 17.86 -3.48 14.09
CA LEU A 145 17.71 -4.35 12.92
C LEU A 145 19.02 -4.68 12.21
N GLN A 146 20.07 -3.86 12.41
CA GLN A 146 21.38 -4.03 11.77
C GLN A 146 21.29 -4.28 10.25
N PRO A 147 20.51 -3.49 9.48
CA PRO A 147 20.36 -3.70 8.05
C PRO A 147 21.68 -3.44 7.31
N LYS A 148 21.88 -4.10 6.17
CA LYS A 148 23.04 -3.87 5.28
C LYS A 148 22.97 -2.51 4.59
N SER A 149 21.76 -2.00 4.37
CA SER A 149 21.52 -0.74 3.68
C SER A 149 20.16 -0.15 4.05
N ILE A 150 20.09 1.18 4.02
CA ILE A 150 18.85 1.94 4.20
C ILE A 150 18.74 2.91 3.03
N TYR A 151 17.68 2.79 2.25
CA TYR A 151 17.38 3.66 1.12
C TYR A 151 16.12 4.49 1.43
N GLU A 152 16.11 5.77 1.09
CA GLU A 152 14.89 6.56 1.10
C GLU A 152 14.37 6.71 -0.32
N ARG A 153 13.06 6.55 -0.50
CA ARG A 153 12.35 6.78 -1.75
C ARG A 153 11.06 7.57 -1.53
N SER A 154 11.21 8.87 -1.47
CA SER A 154 10.19 9.83 -1.07
C SER A 154 9.68 10.65 -2.26
N HIS A 155 8.97 9.99 -3.19
CA HIS A 155 8.31 10.62 -4.37
C HIS A 155 6.79 10.64 -4.20
N LEU A 156 6.33 11.31 -3.14
CA LEU A 156 4.91 11.35 -2.77
C LEU A 156 4.34 12.75 -3.03
N PRO A 157 3.15 12.89 -3.65
CA PRO A 157 2.49 14.19 -3.82
C PRO A 157 2.31 14.95 -2.50
N SER A 158 2.07 14.22 -1.40
CA SER A 158 1.90 14.79 -0.05
C SER A 158 3.13 15.56 0.45
N ARG A 159 4.35 15.26 -0.04
CA ARG A 159 5.55 16.02 0.34
C ARG A 159 5.46 17.48 -0.09
N LYS A 160 4.85 17.75 -1.25
CA LYS A 160 4.65 19.12 -1.73
C LYS A 160 3.71 19.89 -0.81
N GLU A 161 2.65 19.24 -0.31
CA GLU A 161 1.70 19.82 0.66
C GLU A 161 2.37 20.13 1.99
N GLU A 162 3.38 19.34 2.36
CA GLU A 162 4.21 19.53 3.56
C GLU A 162 5.37 20.52 3.34
N GLY A 163 5.54 21.06 2.13
CA GLY A 163 6.63 21.97 1.77
C GLY A 163 8.00 21.30 1.64
N LEU A 164 8.03 19.98 1.45
CA LEU A 164 9.22 19.17 1.23
C LEU A 164 9.48 18.96 -0.27
N LYS A 165 10.77 18.85 -0.63
CA LYS A 165 11.19 18.37 -1.95
C LYS A 165 11.13 16.85 -1.99
N GLU A 166 10.98 16.28 -3.18
CA GLU A 166 11.21 14.85 -3.39
C GLU A 166 12.66 14.49 -3.04
N PHE A 167 12.85 13.27 -2.55
CA PHE A 167 14.18 12.78 -2.18
C PHE A 167 14.28 11.29 -2.46
N SER A 168 15.41 10.89 -3.05
CA SER A 168 15.78 9.49 -3.21
C SER A 168 17.28 9.34 -3.03
N GLY A 169 17.70 8.36 -2.24
CA GLY A 169 19.12 8.14 -1.96
C GLY A 169 19.37 7.19 -0.81
N PHE A 170 20.59 6.65 -0.76
CA PHE A 170 21.05 5.84 0.36
C PHE A 170 21.26 6.72 1.59
N LEU A 171 20.63 6.35 2.69
CA LEU A 171 20.82 6.97 4.01
C LEU A 171 21.92 6.27 4.82
N TYR A 172 22.18 4.99 4.53
CA TYR A 172 23.19 4.19 5.20
C TYR A 172 23.59 2.96 4.37
N GLY A 173 24.84 2.51 4.55
CA GLY A 173 25.29 1.19 4.10
C GLY A 173 25.71 1.11 2.65
N LYS A 174 25.74 -0.11 2.10
CA LYS A 174 26.16 -0.34 0.71
C LYS A 174 25.07 0.07 -0.26
N GLU A 175 25.47 0.58 -1.43
CA GLU A 175 24.56 0.83 -2.54
C GLU A 175 24.18 -0.50 -3.19
N ILE A 176 22.99 -1.01 -2.86
CA ILE A 176 22.44 -2.27 -3.39
C ILE A 176 21.23 -1.90 -4.25
N PRO A 177 21.40 -1.69 -5.57
CA PRO A 177 20.32 -1.20 -6.43
C PRO A 177 19.25 -2.26 -6.70
N ILE A 178 19.63 -3.53 -6.74
CA ILE A 178 18.74 -4.67 -6.96
C ILE A 178 18.88 -5.63 -5.77
N VAL A 179 17.77 -6.01 -5.17
CA VAL A 179 17.72 -6.94 -4.04
C VAL A 179 16.85 -8.15 -4.37
N GLU A 180 17.36 -9.35 -4.07
CA GLU A 180 16.57 -10.59 -4.12
C GLU A 180 15.85 -10.78 -2.78
N VAL A 181 14.55 -11.05 -2.86
CA VAL A 181 13.66 -11.32 -1.73
C VAL A 181 12.84 -12.58 -1.98
N GLN A 182 12.18 -13.06 -0.94
CA GLN A 182 11.30 -14.22 -0.97
C GLN A 182 9.98 -13.90 -0.27
N GLU A 183 8.86 -14.26 -0.89
CA GLU A 183 7.52 -14.21 -0.32
C GLU A 183 6.84 -15.57 -0.50
N ASN A 184 6.43 -16.21 0.61
CA ASN A 184 5.75 -17.51 0.59
C ASN A 184 6.48 -18.57 -0.26
N GLY A 185 7.81 -18.62 -0.15
CA GLY A 185 8.65 -19.56 -0.91
C GLY A 185 9.03 -19.09 -2.32
N ILE A 186 8.37 -18.06 -2.86
CA ILE A 186 8.61 -17.53 -4.21
C ILE A 186 9.64 -16.40 -4.17
N ARG A 187 10.62 -16.43 -5.07
CA ARG A 187 11.70 -15.44 -5.14
C ARG A 187 11.38 -14.29 -6.10
N TYR A 188 11.83 -13.09 -5.78
CA TYR A 188 11.65 -11.89 -6.60
C TYR A 188 12.91 -11.04 -6.59
N THR A 189 13.22 -10.39 -7.71
CA THR A 189 14.16 -9.26 -7.74
C THR A 189 13.40 -7.94 -7.63
N ILE A 190 13.93 -7.00 -6.84
CA ILE A 190 13.39 -5.65 -6.69
C ILE A 190 14.46 -4.64 -7.06
N ASP A 191 14.21 -3.83 -8.10
CA ASP A 191 15.03 -2.67 -8.46
C ASP A 191 14.54 -1.42 -7.70
N LEU A 192 15.38 -0.90 -6.80
CA LEU A 192 15.05 0.24 -5.96
C LEU A 192 15.05 1.58 -6.71
N ILE A 193 15.86 1.67 -7.76
CA ILE A 193 16.08 2.90 -8.52
C ILE A 193 15.01 3.03 -9.61
N LYS A 194 14.74 1.95 -10.35
CA LYS A 194 13.81 1.95 -11.50
C LYS A 194 12.41 1.43 -11.18
N GLY A 195 12.21 0.69 -10.08
CA GLY A 195 10.91 0.10 -9.72
C GLY A 195 9.80 1.14 -9.46
N GLN A 196 8.56 0.75 -9.26
CA GLN A 196 7.47 1.66 -8.83
C GLN A 196 7.26 1.64 -7.31
N LYS A 197 6.59 2.67 -6.76
CA LYS A 197 6.39 2.87 -5.31
C LYS A 197 7.72 2.76 -4.53
N THR A 198 7.81 1.85 -3.56
CA THR A 198 9.02 1.47 -2.83
C THR A 198 9.77 0.32 -3.50
N GLY A 199 9.22 -0.30 -4.55
CA GLY A 199 9.81 -1.40 -5.31
C GLY A 199 8.88 -2.60 -5.52
N PHE A 200 8.08 -2.98 -4.51
CA PHE A 200 7.23 -4.17 -4.54
C PHE A 200 5.90 -3.96 -3.78
N PHE A 201 4.84 -4.62 -4.24
CA PHE A 201 3.48 -4.49 -3.69
C PHE A 201 3.22 -5.57 -2.63
N CYS A 202 3.73 -5.35 -1.42
CA CYS A 202 3.55 -6.23 -0.26
C CYS A 202 2.07 -6.35 0.18
N ASP A 203 1.26 -5.33 -0.12
CA ASP A 203 -0.18 -5.24 0.20
C ASP A 203 -1.03 -6.33 -0.44
N HIS A 204 -0.59 -6.95 -1.55
CA HIS A 204 -1.30 -8.03 -2.24
C HIS A 204 -0.90 -9.45 -1.81
N ARG A 205 -0.03 -9.63 -0.80
CA ARG A 205 0.53 -10.95 -0.42
C ARG A 205 -0.53 -12.04 -0.23
N GLU A 206 -1.54 -11.78 0.59
CA GLU A 206 -2.55 -12.79 0.91
C GLU A 206 -3.40 -13.17 -0.30
N MET A 207 -3.67 -12.20 -1.18
CA MET A 207 -4.35 -12.48 -2.45
C MET A 207 -3.48 -13.29 -3.39
N ARG A 208 -2.17 -13.01 -3.50
CA ARG A 208 -1.25 -13.83 -4.29
C ARG A 208 -1.24 -15.27 -3.80
N LYS A 209 -1.12 -15.48 -2.49
CA LYS A 209 -1.17 -16.81 -1.87
C LYS A 209 -2.47 -17.55 -2.21
N MET A 210 -3.61 -16.89 -2.08
CA MET A 210 -4.92 -17.46 -2.44
C MET A 210 -4.98 -17.85 -3.92
N ILE A 211 -4.56 -16.95 -4.84
CA ILE A 211 -4.54 -17.25 -6.27
C ILE A 211 -3.69 -18.49 -6.56
N GLY A 212 -2.52 -18.60 -5.93
CA GLY A 212 -1.69 -19.80 -6.04
C GLY A 212 -2.44 -21.07 -5.61
N GLN A 213 -3.09 -21.06 -4.44
CA GLN A 213 -3.86 -22.21 -3.95
C GLN A 213 -5.01 -22.63 -4.90
N MET A 214 -5.58 -21.69 -5.64
CA MET A 214 -6.69 -21.95 -6.56
C MET A 214 -6.23 -22.35 -7.97
N SER A 215 -4.96 -22.16 -8.30
CA SER A 215 -4.49 -22.19 -9.70
C SER A 215 -4.23 -23.59 -10.26
N LYS A 216 -4.19 -24.65 -9.43
CA LYS A 216 -3.81 -26.00 -9.89
C LYS A 216 -4.62 -26.47 -11.10
N GLY A 217 -3.92 -26.73 -12.21
CA GLY A 217 -4.49 -27.22 -13.47
C GLY A 217 -5.30 -26.19 -14.27
N LYS A 218 -5.32 -24.92 -13.85
CA LYS A 218 -6.14 -23.85 -14.45
C LYS A 218 -5.36 -22.97 -15.43
N ARG A 219 -6.09 -22.31 -16.32
CA ARG A 219 -5.62 -21.21 -17.16
C ARG A 219 -5.85 -19.88 -16.43
N VAL A 220 -4.79 -19.12 -16.21
CA VAL A 220 -4.82 -17.86 -15.44
C VAL A 220 -4.43 -16.69 -16.34
N LEU A 221 -5.17 -15.60 -16.27
CA LEU A 221 -4.82 -14.32 -16.89
C LEU A 221 -4.54 -13.29 -15.79
N ASN A 222 -3.31 -12.77 -15.77
CA ASN A 222 -2.89 -11.69 -14.89
C ASN A 222 -2.80 -10.38 -15.68
N CYS A 223 -3.73 -9.45 -15.44
CA CYS A 223 -3.72 -8.12 -16.05
C CYS A 223 -3.16 -7.07 -15.09
N PHE A 224 -2.47 -6.06 -15.64
CA PHE A 224 -1.70 -5.08 -14.88
C PHE A 224 -0.62 -5.76 -14.04
N ALA A 225 0.07 -6.70 -14.67
CA ALA A 225 0.86 -7.68 -13.96
C ALA A 225 2.06 -7.10 -13.20
N TYR A 226 2.50 -5.88 -13.54
CA TYR A 226 3.73 -5.28 -13.03
C TYR A 226 4.90 -6.28 -13.16
N SER A 227 5.62 -6.58 -12.08
CA SER A 227 6.76 -7.52 -12.04
C SER A 227 6.35 -9.00 -11.90
N GLY A 228 5.08 -9.34 -12.19
CA GLY A 228 4.62 -10.73 -12.29
C GLY A 228 4.25 -11.38 -10.95
N GLY A 229 3.87 -10.61 -9.93
CA GLY A 229 3.53 -11.13 -8.60
C GLY A 229 2.49 -12.26 -8.62
N PHE A 230 1.33 -11.99 -9.21
CA PHE A 230 0.26 -12.99 -9.38
C PHE A 230 0.62 -14.08 -10.40
N THR A 231 1.40 -13.73 -11.44
CA THR A 231 1.89 -14.70 -12.43
C THR A 231 2.69 -15.81 -11.75
N LEU A 232 3.68 -15.44 -10.93
CA LEU A 232 4.50 -16.39 -10.19
C LEU A 232 3.69 -17.19 -9.17
N ALA A 233 2.76 -16.54 -8.46
CA ALA A 233 1.91 -17.23 -7.51
C ALA A 233 1.05 -18.31 -8.18
N ALA A 234 0.47 -18.01 -9.35
CA ALA A 234 -0.29 -18.98 -10.13
C ALA A 234 0.59 -20.13 -10.64
N MET A 235 1.80 -19.84 -11.15
CA MET A 235 2.76 -20.86 -11.57
C MET A 235 3.18 -21.78 -10.41
N ALA A 236 3.52 -21.22 -9.26
CA ALA A 236 3.85 -21.97 -8.05
C ALA A 236 2.67 -22.81 -7.53
N GLY A 237 1.45 -22.34 -7.76
CA GLY A 237 0.20 -23.07 -7.51
C GLY A 237 -0.08 -24.23 -8.47
N GLY A 238 0.74 -24.43 -9.49
CA GLY A 238 0.56 -25.47 -10.51
C GLY A 238 -0.46 -25.11 -11.58
N ALA A 239 -0.58 -23.82 -11.94
CA ALA A 239 -1.33 -23.41 -13.13
C ALA A 239 -0.91 -24.20 -14.37
N LYS A 240 -1.90 -24.57 -15.19
CA LYS A 240 -1.66 -25.21 -16.50
C LYS A 240 -1.06 -24.21 -17.49
N HIS A 241 -1.52 -22.95 -17.41
CA HIS A 241 -1.10 -21.87 -18.30
C HIS A 241 -1.30 -20.53 -17.61
N VAL A 242 -0.38 -19.59 -17.79
CA VAL A 242 -0.48 -18.25 -17.21
C VAL A 242 -0.11 -17.20 -18.26
N ASP A 243 -1.08 -16.38 -18.65
CA ASP A 243 -0.84 -15.22 -19.51
C ASP A 243 -0.71 -13.95 -18.67
N THR A 244 0.27 -13.12 -19.01
CA THR A 244 0.72 -11.95 -18.25
C THR A 244 0.65 -10.71 -19.13
N VAL A 245 -0.15 -9.72 -18.74
CA VAL A 245 -0.39 -8.49 -19.53
C VAL A 245 0.04 -7.27 -18.72
N GLU A 246 0.96 -6.49 -19.27
CA GLU A 246 1.49 -5.27 -18.67
C GLU A 246 1.88 -4.26 -19.76
N ILE A 247 1.60 -2.98 -19.56
CA ILE A 247 1.92 -1.94 -20.56
C ILE A 247 3.40 -1.54 -20.49
N SER A 248 4.00 -1.61 -19.30
CA SER A 248 5.40 -1.27 -19.08
C SER A 248 6.34 -2.38 -19.55
N ALA A 249 7.11 -2.12 -20.61
CA ALA A 249 8.14 -3.03 -21.11
C ALA A 249 9.14 -3.47 -20.01
N SER A 250 9.57 -2.52 -19.17
CA SER A 250 10.53 -2.81 -18.08
C SER A 250 9.94 -3.69 -16.99
N ALA A 251 8.67 -3.48 -16.62
CA ALA A 251 8.02 -4.32 -15.62
C ALA A 251 7.75 -5.73 -16.17
N LEU A 252 7.34 -5.83 -17.44
CA LEU A 252 7.15 -7.10 -18.12
C LEU A 252 8.47 -7.88 -18.23
N GLU A 253 9.59 -7.22 -18.51
CA GLU A 253 10.90 -7.87 -18.54
C GLU A 253 11.31 -8.37 -17.16
N GLN A 254 11.11 -7.57 -16.11
CA GLN A 254 11.32 -8.00 -14.73
C GLN A 254 10.43 -9.20 -14.36
N ALA A 255 9.20 -9.28 -14.88
CA ALA A 255 8.33 -10.44 -14.69
C ALA A 255 8.92 -11.72 -15.32
N LYS A 256 9.54 -11.62 -16.51
CA LYS A 256 10.23 -12.75 -17.16
C LYS A 256 11.46 -13.19 -16.36
N GLU A 257 12.28 -12.24 -15.90
CA GLU A 257 13.43 -12.50 -15.04
C GLU A 257 13.00 -13.23 -13.76
N ASN A 258 11.91 -12.79 -13.14
CA ASN A 258 11.34 -13.42 -11.95
C ASN A 258 10.83 -14.85 -12.22
N VAL A 259 10.24 -15.12 -13.39
CA VAL A 259 9.84 -16.48 -13.81
C VAL A 259 11.06 -17.39 -13.94
N GLN A 260 12.12 -16.92 -14.59
CA GLN A 260 13.37 -17.67 -14.73
C GLN A 260 14.07 -17.88 -13.37
N LEU A 261 14.06 -16.87 -12.49
CA LEU A 261 14.62 -16.95 -11.14
C LEU A 261 13.99 -18.10 -10.34
N ASN A 262 12.71 -18.39 -10.55
CA ASN A 262 12.02 -19.49 -9.87
C ASN A 262 12.09 -20.83 -10.63
N GLY A 263 12.85 -20.90 -11.72
CA GLY A 263 13.05 -22.13 -12.49
C GLY A 263 11.85 -22.56 -13.33
N TYR A 264 10.86 -21.68 -13.53
CA TYR A 264 9.72 -21.96 -14.39
C TYR A 264 10.08 -21.77 -15.87
N PRO A 265 9.48 -22.55 -16.78
CA PRO A 265 9.71 -22.38 -18.21
C PRO A 265 9.18 -21.01 -18.67
N LEU A 266 10.04 -20.25 -19.34
CA LEU A 266 9.65 -19.00 -19.97
C LEU A 266 8.99 -19.30 -21.33
N ILE A 267 7.71 -18.98 -21.45
CA ILE A 267 6.95 -19.07 -22.71
C ILE A 267 6.74 -17.63 -23.20
N PRO A 268 7.56 -17.11 -24.14
CA PRO A 268 7.50 -15.70 -24.55
C PRO A 268 6.13 -15.25 -25.03
N GLU A 269 5.37 -16.14 -25.67
CA GLU A 269 4.03 -15.90 -26.21
C GLU A 269 2.98 -15.64 -25.11
N SER A 270 3.31 -15.92 -23.85
CA SER A 270 2.46 -15.66 -22.68
C SER A 270 2.69 -14.32 -21.99
N PHE A 271 3.58 -13.48 -22.54
CA PHE A 271 3.88 -12.14 -22.03
C PHE A 271 3.48 -11.08 -23.05
N PHE A 272 2.46 -10.31 -22.73
CA PHE A 272 1.88 -9.31 -23.62
C PHE A 272 2.21 -7.90 -23.14
N GLN A 273 3.04 -7.19 -23.90
CA GLN A 273 3.23 -5.76 -23.71
C GLN A 273 2.06 -5.00 -24.37
N SER A 274 1.00 -4.73 -23.62
CA SER A 274 -0.24 -4.16 -24.18
C SER A 274 -1.04 -3.39 -23.13
N ASP A 275 -1.84 -2.42 -23.58
CA ASP A 275 -2.88 -1.85 -22.74
C ASP A 275 -3.94 -2.91 -22.42
N VAL A 276 -4.28 -3.06 -21.14
CA VAL A 276 -5.20 -4.11 -20.70
C VAL A 276 -6.61 -3.91 -21.27
N PHE A 277 -7.08 -2.69 -21.45
CA PHE A 277 -8.41 -2.48 -22.03
C PHE A 277 -8.44 -2.91 -23.49
N GLU A 278 -7.37 -2.66 -24.26
CA GLU A 278 -7.21 -3.17 -25.63
C GLU A 278 -7.13 -4.69 -25.65
N PHE A 279 -6.25 -5.28 -24.84
CA PHE A 279 -6.09 -6.73 -24.75
C PHE A 279 -7.42 -7.44 -24.44
N LEU A 280 -8.17 -6.95 -23.44
CA LEU A 280 -9.45 -7.51 -23.03
C LEU A 280 -10.53 -7.34 -24.11
N ARG A 281 -10.48 -6.29 -24.94
CA ARG A 281 -11.41 -6.13 -26.08
C ARG A 281 -11.09 -7.11 -27.21
N ASP A 282 -9.81 -7.27 -27.55
CA ASP A 282 -9.40 -7.94 -28.77
C ASP A 282 -9.20 -9.46 -28.62
N LYS A 283 -8.81 -9.93 -27.42
CA LYS A 283 -8.49 -11.35 -27.19
C LYS A 283 -9.66 -12.12 -26.61
N PRO A 284 -9.93 -13.36 -27.04
CA PRO A 284 -10.88 -14.22 -26.32
C PRO A 284 -10.37 -14.48 -24.89
N LEU A 285 -11.28 -14.57 -23.91
CA LEU A 285 -10.92 -14.76 -22.49
C LEU A 285 -11.23 -16.17 -22.01
N ASP A 286 -10.68 -17.19 -22.67
CA ASP A 286 -10.78 -18.59 -22.25
C ASP A 286 -9.83 -18.88 -21.07
N TYR A 287 -10.18 -18.35 -19.90
CA TYR A 287 -9.44 -18.49 -18.65
C TYR A 287 -10.36 -18.90 -17.51
N ASP A 288 -9.84 -19.76 -16.62
CA ASP A 288 -10.55 -20.15 -15.40
C ASP A 288 -10.42 -19.10 -14.31
N ILE A 289 -9.33 -18.31 -14.32
CA ILE A 289 -9.07 -17.24 -13.36
C ILE A 289 -8.59 -16.00 -14.12
N VAL A 290 -9.22 -14.85 -13.88
CA VAL A 290 -8.76 -13.54 -14.36
C VAL A 290 -8.50 -12.62 -13.16
N ILE A 291 -7.41 -11.88 -13.22
CA ILE A 291 -6.99 -10.93 -12.17
C ILE A 291 -6.94 -9.54 -12.79
N LEU A 292 -7.68 -8.60 -12.21
CA LEU A 292 -7.74 -7.20 -12.60
C LEU A 292 -7.27 -6.33 -11.42
N ASP A 293 -6.01 -5.92 -11.47
CA ASP A 293 -5.41 -5.03 -10.47
C ASP A 293 -4.93 -3.70 -11.07
N PRO A 294 -5.85 -2.86 -11.58
CA PRO A 294 -5.47 -1.61 -12.24
C PRO A 294 -4.87 -0.60 -11.25
N PRO A 295 -4.05 0.35 -11.76
CA PRO A 295 -3.63 1.49 -10.94
C PRO A 295 -4.83 2.31 -10.44
N ALA A 296 -4.61 3.13 -9.42
CA ALA A 296 -5.67 4.01 -8.90
C ALA A 296 -6.19 4.97 -9.98
N PHE A 297 -7.44 4.75 -10.42
CA PHE A 297 -8.11 5.61 -11.39
C PHE A 297 -8.60 6.94 -10.77
N ALA A 298 -8.93 6.97 -9.48
CA ALA A 298 -9.27 8.22 -8.77
C ALA A 298 -8.15 8.63 -7.82
N LYS A 299 -7.34 9.61 -8.26
CA LYS A 299 -6.30 10.22 -7.42
C LYS A 299 -6.82 11.37 -6.55
N ARG A 300 -7.95 11.96 -6.92
CA ARG A 300 -8.61 13.06 -6.20
C ARG A 300 -10.11 12.83 -6.15
N GLN A 301 -10.79 13.46 -5.21
CA GLN A 301 -12.23 13.33 -5.02
C GLN A 301 -13.05 13.68 -6.28
N LYS A 302 -12.62 14.66 -7.07
CA LYS A 302 -13.31 15.03 -8.33
C LYS A 302 -13.20 13.97 -9.44
N ASP A 303 -12.24 13.05 -9.33
CA ASP A 303 -11.98 12.03 -10.34
C ASP A 303 -12.83 10.76 -10.13
N ILE A 304 -13.64 10.68 -9.05
CA ILE A 304 -14.44 9.49 -8.68
C ILE A 304 -15.33 9.00 -9.84
N ILE A 305 -16.07 9.90 -10.49
CA ILE A 305 -17.01 9.51 -11.55
C ILE A 305 -16.28 8.88 -12.73
N ALA A 306 -15.15 9.47 -13.15
CA ALA A 306 -14.33 8.92 -14.23
C ALA A 306 -13.74 7.57 -13.84
N ALA A 307 -13.26 7.43 -12.60
CA ALA A 307 -12.76 6.17 -12.08
C ALA A 307 -13.82 5.07 -12.06
N CYS A 308 -15.02 5.35 -11.58
CA CYS A 308 -16.13 4.41 -11.61
C CYS A 308 -16.46 3.93 -13.03
N ARG A 309 -16.39 4.82 -14.04
CA ARG A 309 -16.58 4.42 -15.44
C ARG A 309 -15.48 3.46 -15.92
N GLY A 310 -14.22 3.75 -15.60
CA GLY A 310 -13.09 2.88 -15.94
C GLY A 310 -13.19 1.50 -15.27
N TYR A 311 -13.46 1.47 -13.96
CA TYR A 311 -13.68 0.23 -13.22
C TYR A 311 -14.88 -0.56 -13.74
N LYS A 312 -15.97 0.12 -14.12
CA LYS A 312 -17.16 -0.51 -14.68
C LYS A 312 -16.80 -1.20 -16.00
N GLU A 313 -16.16 -0.46 -16.90
CA GLU A 313 -15.85 -0.93 -18.24
C GLU A 313 -14.95 -2.16 -18.23
N ILE A 314 -13.85 -2.12 -17.47
CA ILE A 314 -12.89 -3.23 -17.46
C ILE A 314 -13.50 -4.51 -16.88
N ASN A 315 -14.27 -4.39 -15.80
CA ASN A 315 -14.97 -5.53 -15.21
C ASN A 315 -16.10 -6.05 -16.10
N ARG A 316 -16.84 -5.16 -16.77
CA ARG A 316 -17.90 -5.52 -17.71
C ARG A 316 -17.35 -6.34 -18.87
N VAL A 317 -16.26 -5.88 -19.50
CA VAL A 317 -15.62 -6.58 -20.62
C VAL A 317 -15.08 -7.95 -20.18
N ALA A 318 -14.43 -8.03 -19.02
CA ALA A 318 -13.96 -9.30 -18.47
C ALA A 318 -15.13 -10.27 -18.23
N MET A 319 -16.14 -9.84 -17.46
CA MET A 319 -17.32 -10.67 -17.15
C MET A 319 -18.07 -11.12 -18.40
N GLN A 320 -18.18 -10.27 -19.43
CA GLN A 320 -18.87 -10.61 -20.68
C GLN A 320 -18.17 -11.75 -21.44
N LYS A 321 -16.84 -11.84 -21.36
CA LYS A 321 -16.03 -12.74 -22.21
C LYS A 321 -15.52 -14.00 -21.50
N MET A 322 -15.43 -14.00 -20.18
CA MET A 322 -14.97 -15.16 -19.39
C MET A 322 -16.00 -16.30 -19.43
N PRO A 323 -15.59 -17.59 -19.50
CA PRO A 323 -16.49 -18.74 -19.43
C PRO A 323 -17.34 -18.79 -18.16
N PRO A 324 -18.53 -19.42 -18.19
CA PRO A 324 -19.23 -19.87 -16.97
C PRO A 324 -18.33 -20.73 -16.08
N GLY A 325 -18.45 -20.55 -14.76
CA GLY A 325 -17.66 -21.26 -13.75
C GLY A 325 -16.26 -20.71 -13.51
N SER A 326 -15.94 -19.55 -14.07
CA SER A 326 -14.64 -18.88 -13.90
C SER A 326 -14.62 -17.95 -12.68
N TRP A 327 -13.40 -17.58 -12.27
CA TRP A 327 -13.12 -16.74 -11.10
C TRP A 327 -12.53 -15.40 -11.55
N LEU A 328 -13.05 -14.30 -11.02
CA LEU A 328 -12.53 -12.96 -11.26
C LEU A 328 -12.08 -12.33 -9.94
N LEU A 329 -10.77 -12.11 -9.78
CA LEU A 329 -10.25 -11.23 -8.73
C LEU A 329 -10.16 -9.81 -9.28
N THR A 330 -10.86 -8.86 -8.69
CA THR A 330 -10.80 -7.45 -9.10
C THR A 330 -10.51 -6.53 -7.92
N CYS A 331 -9.59 -5.60 -8.14
CA CYS A 331 -9.04 -4.71 -7.12
C CYS A 331 -9.24 -3.23 -7.46
N SER A 332 -9.24 -2.40 -6.43
CA SER A 332 -9.21 -0.94 -6.52
C SER A 332 -8.35 -0.37 -5.40
N CYS A 333 -7.27 0.33 -5.78
CA CYS A 333 -6.44 1.12 -4.86
C CYS A 333 -6.88 2.59 -4.77
N SER A 334 -8.01 2.97 -5.38
CA SER A 334 -8.49 4.35 -5.38
C SER A 334 -9.10 4.69 -4.03
N TYR A 335 -8.40 5.46 -3.18
CA TYR A 335 -8.87 5.83 -1.82
C TYR A 335 -10.32 6.37 -1.82
N HIS A 336 -10.63 7.29 -2.74
CA HIS A 336 -11.95 7.93 -2.83
C HIS A 336 -13.09 7.04 -3.35
N VAL A 337 -12.79 5.81 -3.77
CA VAL A 337 -13.80 4.81 -4.12
C VAL A 337 -13.85 3.83 -2.96
N ASP A 338 -14.84 3.98 -2.08
CA ASP A 338 -15.02 3.05 -0.95
C ASP A 338 -15.50 1.66 -1.43
N GLU A 339 -15.49 0.68 -0.52
CA GLU A 339 -15.90 -0.69 -0.82
C GLU A 339 -17.34 -0.77 -1.34
N ALA A 340 -18.27 -0.04 -0.72
CA ALA A 340 -19.68 -0.08 -1.08
C ALA A 340 -19.92 0.48 -2.50
N LEU A 341 -19.23 1.57 -2.86
CA LEU A 341 -19.25 2.15 -4.19
C LEU A 341 -18.62 1.22 -5.21
N PHE A 342 -17.47 0.61 -4.89
CA PHE A 342 -16.83 -0.35 -5.79
C PHE A 342 -17.75 -1.57 -6.04
N GLN A 343 -18.40 -2.11 -5.01
CA GLN A 343 -19.38 -3.18 -5.16
C GLN A 343 -20.55 -2.78 -6.07
N LYS A 344 -21.06 -1.54 -5.97
CA LYS A 344 -22.11 -1.03 -6.89
C LYS A 344 -21.62 -0.95 -8.33
N VAL A 345 -20.35 -0.57 -8.55
CA VAL A 345 -19.74 -0.58 -9.88
C VAL A 345 -19.70 -2.00 -10.44
N LEU A 346 -19.27 -2.98 -9.65
CA LEU A 346 -19.23 -4.39 -10.06
C LEU A 346 -20.62 -4.96 -10.35
N PHE A 347 -21.62 -4.56 -9.55
CA PHE A 347 -23.02 -4.91 -9.82
C PHE A 347 -23.48 -4.38 -11.18
N GLN A 348 -23.20 -3.12 -11.51
CA GLN A 348 -23.54 -2.55 -12.82
C GLN A 348 -22.79 -3.26 -13.96
N SER A 349 -21.51 -3.58 -13.77
CA SER A 349 -20.73 -4.37 -14.73
C SER A 349 -21.35 -5.73 -15.02
N ALA A 350 -21.80 -6.44 -13.99
CA ALA A 350 -22.42 -7.76 -14.13
C ALA A 350 -23.78 -7.69 -14.86
N VAL A 351 -24.61 -6.70 -14.51
CA VAL A 351 -25.89 -6.45 -15.20
C VAL A 351 -25.68 -6.15 -16.68
N GLU A 352 -24.76 -5.25 -17.02
CA GLU A 352 -24.46 -4.89 -18.41
C GLU A 352 -23.76 -6.01 -19.18
N ALA A 353 -23.00 -6.88 -18.50
CA ALA A 353 -22.43 -8.09 -19.09
C ALA A 353 -23.47 -9.21 -19.29
N GLY A 354 -24.68 -9.08 -18.72
CA GLY A 354 -25.69 -10.13 -18.75
C GLY A 354 -25.31 -11.36 -17.94
N ARG A 355 -24.51 -11.20 -16.86
CA ARG A 355 -23.95 -12.30 -16.07
C ARG A 355 -24.47 -12.32 -14.65
N LYS A 356 -24.69 -13.53 -14.13
CA LYS A 356 -24.87 -13.77 -12.71
C LYS A 356 -23.50 -13.93 -12.06
N VAL A 357 -23.27 -13.21 -10.97
CA VAL A 357 -22.00 -13.23 -10.25
C VAL A 357 -22.25 -13.38 -8.75
N ARG A 358 -21.38 -14.11 -8.06
CA ARG A 358 -21.36 -14.21 -6.59
C ARG A 358 -20.09 -13.61 -6.05
N ILE A 359 -20.20 -12.80 -4.99
CA ILE A 359 -19.05 -12.42 -4.18
C ILE A 359 -18.73 -13.62 -3.29
N VAL A 360 -17.57 -14.24 -3.49
CA VAL A 360 -17.12 -15.39 -2.71
C VAL A 360 -16.25 -14.94 -1.54
N GLN A 361 -15.37 -13.98 -1.78
CA GLN A 361 -14.53 -13.37 -0.74
C GLN A 361 -14.36 -11.88 -0.98
N LYS A 362 -14.11 -11.16 0.11
CA LYS A 362 -13.58 -9.79 0.12
C LYS A 362 -12.19 -9.86 0.73
N HIS A 363 -11.23 -9.15 0.14
CA HIS A 363 -9.90 -9.05 0.74
C HIS A 363 -9.57 -7.61 1.07
N ILE A 364 -8.73 -7.50 2.10
CA ILE A 364 -8.16 -6.26 2.58
C ILE A 364 -6.64 -6.30 2.35
N LEU A 365 -5.99 -5.22 2.75
CA LEU A 365 -4.55 -5.13 2.88
C LEU A 365 -3.94 -6.34 3.61
N ALA A 366 -2.76 -6.78 3.15
CA ALA A 366 -1.99 -7.81 3.85
C ALA A 366 -1.72 -7.42 5.31
N ALA A 367 -1.56 -8.42 6.20
CA ALA A 367 -1.53 -8.20 7.66
C ALA A 367 -0.43 -7.25 8.16
N ASP A 368 0.65 -7.09 7.40
CA ASP A 368 1.75 -6.14 7.63
C ASP A 368 1.42 -4.70 7.23
N HIS A 369 0.24 -4.43 6.68
CA HIS A 369 -0.34 -3.11 6.42
C HIS A 369 -1.56 -2.89 7.33
N PRO A 370 -1.38 -2.84 8.66
CA PRO A 370 -2.49 -2.71 9.58
C PRO A 370 -3.24 -1.40 9.33
N ILE A 371 -4.56 -1.47 9.43
CA ILE A 371 -5.45 -0.31 9.47
C ILE A 371 -5.69 -0.02 10.95
N ASN A 372 -5.40 1.21 11.36
CA ASN A 372 -5.65 1.61 12.74
C ASN A 372 -7.15 1.84 12.93
N LEU A 373 -7.76 1.19 13.92
CA LEU A 373 -9.20 1.30 14.19
C LEU A 373 -9.65 2.75 14.44
N CYS A 374 -8.75 3.58 14.96
CA CYS A 374 -8.98 5.00 15.24
C CYS A 374 -8.65 5.91 14.04
N HIS A 375 -8.24 5.33 12.91
CA HIS A 375 -7.82 6.02 11.69
C HIS A 375 -8.17 5.17 10.45
N PRO A 376 -9.45 5.07 10.09
CA PRO A 376 -9.90 4.23 8.97
C PRO A 376 -9.43 4.73 7.59
N GLU A 377 -8.93 5.97 7.49
CA GLU A 377 -8.47 6.56 6.23
C GLU A 377 -7.26 5.85 5.61
N SER A 378 -6.56 4.99 6.37
CA SER A 378 -5.50 4.14 5.82
C SER A 378 -6.01 2.95 5.01
N ASP A 379 -7.31 2.66 5.02
CA ASP A 379 -7.92 1.58 4.25
C ASP A 379 -8.14 1.99 2.77
N TYR A 380 -7.12 1.77 1.94
CA TYR A 380 -7.15 2.21 0.54
C TYR A 380 -7.41 1.09 -0.48
N LEU A 381 -7.22 -0.18 -0.13
CA LEU A 381 -7.31 -1.32 -1.05
C LEU A 381 -8.64 -2.04 -0.88
N LYS A 382 -9.43 -2.12 -1.95
CA LYS A 382 -10.66 -2.91 -1.99
C LYS A 382 -10.52 -4.00 -3.02
N SER A 383 -10.88 -5.23 -2.69
CA SER A 383 -10.90 -6.30 -3.67
C SER A 383 -11.99 -7.33 -3.41
N PHE A 384 -12.49 -7.89 -4.51
CA PHE A 384 -13.52 -8.91 -4.50
C PHE A 384 -13.06 -10.10 -5.33
N LEU A 385 -13.21 -11.30 -4.78
CA LEU A 385 -13.16 -12.55 -5.53
C LEU A 385 -14.59 -12.90 -5.94
N LEU A 386 -14.83 -12.92 -7.24
CA LEU A 386 -16.12 -13.18 -7.85
C LEU A 386 -16.13 -14.55 -8.52
N TYR A 387 -17.24 -15.27 -8.41
CA TYR A 387 -17.53 -16.47 -9.20
C TYR A 387 -18.58 -16.13 -10.26
N LEU A 388 -18.28 -16.40 -11.52
CA LEU A 388 -19.14 -16.10 -12.66
C LEU A 388 -19.95 -17.34 -13.03
N GLU A 389 -21.28 -17.22 -13.01
CA GLU A 389 -22.20 -18.29 -13.41
C GLU A 389 -22.51 -18.28 -14.91
#